data_AF-A0A3R7YHA7-F1
#
_entry.id   AF-A0A3R7YHA7-F1
#
_cell.length_a   1.000
_cell.length_b   1.000
_cell.length_c   1.000
_cell.angle_alpha   90.00
_cell.angle_beta   90.00
_cell.angle_gamma   90.00
#
_symmetry.space_group_name_H-M   'P 1'
#
loop_
_entity.id
_entity.type
_entity.pdbx_description
1 polymer ?
#
loop_
_entity_poly.entity_id
_entity_poly.type
_entity_poly.pdbx_seq_one_letter_code
_entity_poly.pdbx_strand_id
1 'polypeptide(L)'
;MYISICCRLGLDVYCGFENEFNLYTAQNEPVDSTSYCQTLAINQSATFLDDLVEAIADIGAPLWLVHPEACVGQFEVTLTKLLAMEAADMQLYLREIIKGVAFQNGYQACFLPKPFEMQAGNGAHLHLSLWRGHDNLTTDLPPLVKHFMAGILAHLDGILAVSCATVNSYARLAPGCWYKP
;
A
#
# COMPACT_ATOMS: atom_id res chain seq x y z
N MET A 1 17.33 -2.08 -13.76
CA MET A 1 18.70 -1.52 -13.64
C MET A 1 19.21 -1.49 -12.20
N TYR A 2 18.43 -1.01 -11.21
CA TYR A 2 18.88 -0.88 -9.80
C TYR A 2 18.91 -2.18 -8.99
N ILE A 3 17.92 -3.07 -9.12
CA ILE A 3 17.95 -4.41 -8.49
C ILE A 3 19.20 -5.19 -8.94
N SER A 4 19.55 -5.08 -10.22
CA SER A 4 20.78 -5.67 -10.78
C SER A 4 22.07 -5.11 -10.16
N ILE A 5 22.08 -3.85 -9.68
CA ILE A 5 23.22 -3.28 -8.95
C ILE A 5 23.32 -3.91 -7.55
N CYS A 6 22.20 -4.01 -6.82
CA CYS A 6 22.16 -4.66 -5.51
C CYS A 6 22.61 -6.13 -5.58
N CYS A 7 22.11 -6.88 -6.56
CA CYS A 7 22.55 -8.26 -6.78
C CYS A 7 24.05 -8.37 -7.06
N ARG A 8 24.64 -7.42 -7.81
CA ARG A 8 26.10 -7.35 -8.03
C ARG A 8 26.90 -7.08 -6.76
N LEU A 9 26.29 -6.46 -5.75
CA LEU A 9 26.89 -6.24 -4.43
C LEU A 9 26.60 -7.38 -3.43
N GLY A 10 25.97 -8.47 -3.89
CA GLY A 10 25.54 -9.59 -3.04
C GLY A 10 24.48 -9.17 -2.03
N LEU A 11 23.57 -8.29 -2.45
CA LEU A 11 22.45 -7.80 -1.64
C LEU A 11 21.12 -8.16 -2.32
N ASP A 12 20.21 -8.67 -1.52
CA ASP A 12 18.81 -8.85 -1.87
C ASP A 12 17.99 -7.69 -1.31
N VAL A 13 17.02 -7.21 -2.08
CA VAL A 13 16.09 -6.16 -1.66
C VAL A 13 14.72 -6.78 -1.50
N TYR A 14 14.19 -6.70 -0.28
CA TYR A 14 12.82 -7.08 0.01
C TYR A 14 11.95 -5.84 0.16
N CYS A 15 10.75 -5.92 -0.40
CA CYS A 15 9.76 -4.86 -0.45
C CYS A 15 8.44 -5.33 0.15
N GLY A 16 7.81 -4.50 0.98
CA GLY A 16 6.42 -4.66 1.42
C GLY A 16 5.61 -3.43 1.03
N PHE A 17 4.40 -3.63 0.51
CA PHE A 17 3.48 -2.55 0.18
C PHE A 17 2.28 -2.56 1.12
N GLU A 18 1.91 -1.37 1.59
CA GLU A 18 0.67 -1.10 2.33
C GLU A 18 -0.27 -0.33 1.39
N ASN A 19 -1.37 -0.93 0.95
CA ASN A 19 -2.25 -0.35 -0.06
C ASN A 19 -3.54 0.16 0.55
N GLU A 20 -3.70 1.48 0.56
CA GLU A 20 -4.94 2.12 0.96
C GLU A 20 -5.87 2.34 -0.25
N PHE A 21 -7.17 2.19 -0.02
CA PHE A 21 -8.21 2.48 -1.00
C PHE A 21 -9.52 2.82 -0.33
N ASN A 22 -10.39 3.56 -1.02
CA ASN A 22 -11.77 3.75 -0.60
C ASN A 22 -12.69 2.78 -1.34
N LEU A 23 -13.70 2.28 -0.62
CA LEU A 23 -14.77 1.45 -1.14
C LEU A 23 -16.07 2.25 -1.17
N TYR A 24 -16.74 2.24 -2.33
CA TYR A 24 -18.00 2.94 -2.57
C TYR A 24 -19.10 1.97 -2.96
N THR A 25 -20.33 2.31 -2.59
CA THR A 25 -21.55 1.69 -3.08
C THR A 25 -21.79 2.03 -4.55
N ALA A 26 -22.73 1.33 -5.20
CA ALA A 26 -23.17 1.65 -6.57
C ALA A 26 -23.74 3.08 -6.73
N GLN A 27 -24.11 3.73 -5.64
CA GLN A 27 -24.59 5.13 -5.61
C GLN A 27 -23.46 6.15 -5.40
N ASN A 28 -22.18 5.73 -5.44
CA ASN A 28 -21.00 6.55 -5.15
C ASN A 28 -20.91 7.06 -3.70
N GLU A 29 -21.57 6.39 -2.75
CA GLU A 29 -21.44 6.70 -1.32
C GLU A 29 -20.40 5.77 -0.66
N PRO A 30 -19.54 6.28 0.26
CA PRO A 30 -18.63 5.44 1.05
C PRO A 30 -19.39 4.34 1.79
N VAL A 31 -18.80 3.14 1.89
CA VAL A 31 -19.45 1.99 2.55
C VAL A 31 -19.58 2.14 4.07
N ASP A 32 -18.73 2.97 4.68
CA ASP A 32 -18.79 3.31 6.10
C ASP A 32 -18.39 4.78 6.33
N SER A 33 -18.61 5.28 7.55
CA SER A 33 -18.22 6.64 7.97
C SER A 33 -17.45 6.66 9.29
N THR A 34 -16.86 5.53 9.65
CA THR A 34 -16.18 5.33 10.93
C THR A 34 -14.79 5.97 10.94
N SER A 35 -14.08 5.80 12.05
CA SER A 35 -12.70 6.27 12.22
C SER A 35 -11.72 5.10 12.10
N TYR A 36 -10.43 5.42 12.23
CA TYR A 36 -9.33 4.46 12.17
C TYR A 36 -9.58 3.20 13.02
N CYS A 37 -9.34 2.03 12.41
CA CYS A 37 -9.40 0.71 13.07
C CYS A 37 -10.71 0.39 13.83
N GLN A 38 -11.85 0.94 13.40
CA GLN A 38 -13.14 0.64 14.05
C GLN A 38 -13.71 -0.69 13.57
N THR A 39 -14.02 -1.58 14.51
CA THR A 39 -14.63 -2.90 14.21
C THR A 39 -15.95 -2.79 13.45
N LEU A 40 -16.69 -1.70 13.61
CA LEU A 40 -17.94 -1.48 12.90
C LEU A 40 -17.76 -1.47 11.37
N ALA A 41 -16.69 -0.87 10.84
CA ALA A 41 -16.42 -0.89 9.40
C ALA A 41 -16.11 -2.29 8.89
N ILE A 42 -15.40 -3.11 9.69
CA ILE A 42 -15.18 -4.53 9.37
C ILE A 42 -16.52 -5.26 9.29
N ASN A 43 -17.39 -5.07 10.27
CA ASN A 43 -18.70 -5.73 10.31
C ASN A 43 -19.62 -5.30 9.15
N GLN A 44 -19.56 -4.03 8.73
CA GLN A 44 -20.36 -3.50 7.62
C GLN A 44 -19.91 -4.04 6.26
N SER A 45 -18.62 -4.31 6.11
CA SER A 45 -18.00 -4.80 4.87
C SER A 45 -17.59 -6.28 4.95
N ALA A 46 -18.14 -7.05 5.89
CA ALA A 46 -17.67 -8.40 6.22
C ALA A 46 -17.62 -9.34 5.01
N THR A 47 -18.70 -9.42 4.23
CA THR A 47 -18.75 -10.26 3.02
C THR A 47 -17.66 -9.90 2.02
N PHE A 48 -17.46 -8.61 1.74
CA PHE A 48 -16.39 -8.15 0.87
C PHE A 48 -15.01 -8.52 1.41
N LEU A 49 -14.78 -8.36 2.72
CA LEU A 49 -13.50 -8.66 3.34
C LEU A 49 -13.21 -10.17 3.34
N ASP A 50 -14.21 -11.01 3.59
CA ASP A 50 -14.08 -12.47 3.52
C ASP A 50 -13.71 -12.92 2.09
N ASP A 51 -14.46 -12.45 1.09
CA ASP A 51 -14.20 -12.74 -0.33
C ASP A 51 -12.80 -12.23 -0.76
N LEU A 52 -12.38 -11.07 -0.24
CA LEU A 52 -11.08 -10.49 -0.54
C LEU A 52 -9.94 -11.34 0.03
N VAL A 53 -10.08 -11.78 1.28
CA VAL A 53 -9.09 -12.65 1.93
C VAL A 53 -8.98 -13.98 1.19
N GLU A 54 -10.10 -14.58 0.78
CA GLU A 54 -10.12 -15.81 0.00
C GLU A 54 -9.44 -15.64 -1.37
N ALA A 55 -9.79 -14.58 -2.11
CA ALA A 55 -9.20 -14.31 -3.42
C ALA A 55 -7.68 -14.03 -3.35
N ILE A 56 -7.21 -13.37 -2.29
CA ILE A 56 -5.76 -13.14 -2.06
C ILE A 56 -5.07 -14.47 -1.72
N ALA A 57 -5.71 -15.34 -0.93
CA ALA A 57 -5.19 -16.65 -0.59
C ALA A 57 -5.08 -17.59 -1.81
N ASP A 58 -6.06 -17.54 -2.73
CA ASP A 58 -6.10 -18.37 -3.94
C ASP A 58 -4.91 -18.15 -4.87
N ILE A 59 -4.38 -16.92 -4.93
CA ILE A 59 -3.17 -16.62 -5.70
C ILE A 59 -1.87 -16.86 -4.91
N GLY A 60 -1.98 -17.36 -3.68
CA GLY A 60 -0.84 -17.63 -2.79
C GLY A 60 -0.15 -16.37 -2.27
N ALA A 61 -0.82 -15.21 -2.30
CA ALA A 61 -0.24 -13.97 -1.83
C ALA A 61 -0.17 -13.95 -0.28
N PRO A 62 0.95 -13.51 0.31
CA PRO A 62 1.15 -13.58 1.75
C PRO A 62 0.49 -12.40 2.45
N LEU A 63 -0.84 -12.45 2.61
CA LEU A 63 -1.60 -11.44 3.33
C LEU A 63 -1.10 -11.30 4.77
N TRP A 64 -0.82 -10.07 5.19
CA TRP A 64 -0.41 -9.75 6.55
C TRP A 64 -1.54 -9.13 7.37
N LEU A 65 -2.20 -8.11 6.83
CA LEU A 65 -3.20 -7.35 7.55
C LEU A 65 -4.21 -6.73 6.58
N VAL A 66 -5.47 -6.65 7.03
CA VAL A 66 -6.50 -5.80 6.45
C VAL A 66 -7.16 -5.03 7.58
N HIS A 67 -7.32 -3.72 7.46
CA HIS A 67 -8.02 -2.92 8.46
C HIS A 67 -8.70 -1.68 7.87
N PRO A 68 -9.74 -1.13 8.52
CA PRO A 68 -10.27 0.19 8.20
C PRO A 68 -9.27 1.29 8.52
N GLU A 69 -9.20 2.30 7.66
CA GLU A 69 -8.30 3.46 7.77
C GLU A 69 -9.08 4.73 8.23
N ALA A 70 -8.47 5.91 8.15
CA ALA A 70 -8.89 7.15 8.78
C ALA A 70 -9.88 7.96 7.94
N CYS A 71 -10.04 7.64 6.65
CA CYS A 71 -11.08 8.20 5.80
C CYS A 71 -12.32 7.30 5.74
N VAL A 72 -13.47 7.90 5.43
CA VAL A 72 -14.73 7.18 5.22
C VAL A 72 -14.61 6.13 4.11
N GLY A 73 -15.10 4.91 4.36
CA GLY A 73 -15.01 3.82 3.39
C GLY A 73 -13.58 3.36 3.10
N GLN A 74 -12.57 3.80 3.86
CA GLN A 74 -11.17 3.55 3.56
C GLN A 74 -10.71 2.26 4.24
N PHE A 75 -10.00 1.43 3.50
CA PHE A 75 -9.36 0.23 3.98
C PHE A 75 -7.90 0.21 3.52
N GLU A 76 -7.06 -0.45 4.31
CA GLU A 76 -5.69 -0.79 3.95
C GLU A 76 -5.56 -2.31 3.84
N VAL A 77 -4.88 -2.78 2.79
CA VAL A 77 -4.45 -4.17 2.64
C VAL A 77 -2.94 -4.22 2.53
N THR A 78 -2.32 -5.00 3.41
CA THR A 78 -0.87 -5.11 3.54
C THR A 78 -0.44 -6.55 3.36
N LEU A 79 0.54 -6.77 2.47
CA LEU A 79 1.17 -8.06 2.26
C LEU A 79 2.51 -8.13 3.00
N THR A 80 2.96 -9.33 3.33
CA THR A 80 4.33 -9.49 3.83
C THR A 80 5.36 -9.13 2.77
N LYS A 81 6.59 -8.89 3.20
CA LYS A 81 7.69 -8.57 2.29
C LYS A 81 7.95 -9.70 1.29
N LEU A 82 8.15 -9.33 0.03
CA LEU A 82 8.56 -10.20 -1.07
C LEU A 82 9.87 -9.67 -1.68
N LEU A 83 10.54 -10.45 -2.53
CA LEU A 83 11.66 -9.90 -3.30
C LEU A 83 11.18 -8.74 -4.17
N ALA A 84 12.02 -7.72 -4.39
CA ALA A 84 11.58 -6.46 -4.99
C ALA A 84 10.83 -6.61 -6.34
N MET A 85 11.23 -7.55 -7.19
CA MET A 85 10.51 -7.83 -8.45
C MET A 85 9.14 -8.47 -8.19
N GLU A 86 9.09 -9.51 -7.35
CA GLU A 86 7.83 -10.20 -6.99
C GLU A 86 6.86 -9.25 -6.30
N ALA A 87 7.36 -8.37 -5.42
CA ALA A 87 6.55 -7.34 -4.76
C ALA A 87 5.93 -6.36 -5.76
N ALA A 88 6.66 -5.98 -6.82
CA ALA A 88 6.16 -5.08 -7.85
C ALA A 88 5.06 -5.73 -8.70
N ASP A 89 5.20 -7.02 -9.04
CA ASP A 89 4.16 -7.78 -9.74
C ASP A 89 2.93 -7.96 -8.84
N MET A 90 3.17 -8.34 -7.58
CA MET A 90 2.11 -8.55 -6.59
C MET A 90 1.32 -7.27 -6.30
N GLN A 91 1.99 -6.11 -6.31
CA GLN A 91 1.35 -4.81 -6.18
C GLN A 91 0.28 -4.55 -7.27
N LEU A 92 0.52 -5.02 -8.49
CA LEU A 92 -0.46 -4.91 -9.57
C LEU A 92 -1.61 -5.91 -9.37
N TYR A 93 -1.29 -7.17 -9.06
CA TYR A 93 -2.29 -8.20 -8.82
C TYR A 93 -3.23 -7.86 -7.68
N LEU A 94 -2.69 -7.38 -6.56
CA LEU A 94 -3.49 -7.01 -5.39
C LEU A 94 -4.53 -5.93 -5.75
N ARG A 95 -4.14 -4.89 -6.49
CA ARG A 95 -5.07 -3.82 -6.88
C ARG A 95 -6.17 -4.32 -7.81
N GLU A 96 -5.86 -5.23 -8.72
CA GLU A 96 -6.87 -5.80 -9.62
C GLU A 96 -7.78 -6.79 -8.89
N ILE A 97 -7.28 -7.56 -7.93
CA ILE A 97 -8.09 -8.41 -7.05
C ILE A 97 -9.06 -7.56 -6.23
N ILE A 98 -8.57 -6.50 -5.57
CA ILE A 98 -9.40 -5.61 -4.77
C ILE A 98 -10.55 -5.03 -5.63
N LYS A 99 -10.25 -4.55 -6.85
CA LYS A 99 -11.28 -4.04 -7.77
C LYS A 99 -12.26 -5.12 -8.21
N GLY A 100 -11.76 -6.32 -8.54
CA GLY A 100 -12.58 -7.44 -8.99
C GLY A 100 -13.54 -7.93 -7.93
N VAL A 101 -13.05 -8.14 -6.70
CA VAL A 101 -13.86 -8.55 -5.55
C VAL A 101 -14.85 -7.45 -5.16
N ALA A 102 -14.43 -6.17 -5.17
CA ALA A 102 -15.33 -5.05 -4.95
C ALA A 102 -16.48 -5.05 -5.97
N PHE A 103 -16.16 -5.22 -7.26
CA PHE A 103 -17.16 -5.28 -8.32
C PHE A 103 -18.16 -6.44 -8.12
N GLN A 104 -17.68 -7.63 -7.74
CA GLN A 104 -18.54 -8.79 -7.46
C GLN A 104 -19.48 -8.56 -6.27
N ASN A 105 -19.03 -7.78 -5.28
CA ASN A 105 -19.81 -7.39 -4.11
C ASN A 105 -20.72 -6.17 -4.35
N GLY A 106 -20.81 -5.65 -5.59
CA GLY A 106 -21.61 -4.46 -5.91
C GLY A 106 -21.01 -3.15 -5.42
N TYR A 107 -19.71 -3.14 -5.11
CA TYR A 107 -18.92 -1.99 -4.71
C TYR A 107 -17.97 -1.51 -5.81
N GLN A 108 -17.35 -0.36 -5.58
CA GLN A 108 -16.29 0.21 -6.41
C GLN A 108 -15.09 0.57 -5.54
N ALA A 109 -13.91 0.02 -5.86
CA ALA A 109 -12.67 0.36 -5.19
C ALA A 109 -11.95 1.52 -5.91
N CYS A 110 -11.53 2.53 -5.15
CA CYS A 110 -10.84 3.71 -5.65
C CYS A 110 -9.47 3.87 -4.98
N PHE A 111 -8.43 3.94 -5.78
CA PHE A 111 -7.04 4.16 -5.36
C PHE A 111 -6.56 5.59 -5.64
N LEU A 112 -7.50 6.53 -5.80
CA LEU A 112 -7.15 7.93 -6.02
C LEU A 112 -6.42 8.45 -4.76
N PRO A 113 -5.23 9.08 -4.88
CA PRO A 113 -4.46 9.51 -3.71
C PRO A 113 -5.21 10.48 -2.78
N LYS A 114 -6.05 11.35 -3.33
CA LYS A 114 -6.82 12.33 -2.57
C LYS A 114 -8.26 12.34 -3.07
N PRO A 115 -9.12 11.42 -2.59
CA PRO A 115 -10.51 11.35 -3.01
C PRO A 115 -11.38 12.41 -2.34
N PHE A 116 -11.02 12.83 -1.12
CA PHE A 116 -11.70 13.88 -0.38
C PHE A 116 -10.72 14.95 0.05
N GLU A 117 -11.07 16.22 -0.16
CA GLU A 117 -10.19 17.37 0.14
C GLU A 117 -9.82 17.44 1.63
N MET A 118 -10.80 17.25 2.51
CA MET A 118 -10.68 17.46 3.95
C MET A 118 -10.53 16.17 4.79
N GLN A 119 -10.19 15.03 4.17
CA GLN A 119 -9.98 13.76 4.88
C GLN A 119 -8.62 13.12 4.54
N ALA A 120 -8.26 12.03 5.22
CA ALA A 120 -7.10 11.23 4.85
C ALA A 120 -7.19 10.76 3.38
N GLY A 121 -6.04 10.56 2.73
CA GLY A 121 -5.95 10.15 1.34
C GLY A 121 -5.12 8.89 1.16
N ASN A 122 -5.38 8.14 0.11
CA ASN A 122 -4.81 6.82 -0.12
C ASN A 122 -3.31 6.83 -0.45
N GLY A 123 -2.55 6.10 0.36
CA GLY A 123 -1.16 5.74 0.17
C GLY A 123 -0.92 4.39 -0.46
N ALA A 124 0.33 4.22 -0.88
CA ALA A 124 0.95 2.94 -1.15
C ALA A 124 2.32 2.93 -0.46
N HIS A 125 2.37 2.78 0.87
CA HIS A 125 3.64 2.83 1.59
C HIS A 125 4.53 1.69 1.15
N LEU A 126 5.82 2.00 0.91
CA LEU A 126 6.80 1.03 0.45
C LEU A 126 7.88 0.85 1.52
N HIS A 127 7.88 -0.32 2.13
CA HIS A 127 8.85 -0.75 3.11
C HIS A 127 9.99 -1.45 2.39
N LEU A 128 11.23 -0.98 2.57
CA LEU A 128 12.42 -1.54 1.94
C LEU A 128 13.36 -2.11 3.00
N SER A 129 13.89 -3.31 2.75
CA SER A 129 14.94 -3.89 3.59
C SER A 129 16.03 -4.54 2.74
N LEU A 130 17.28 -4.43 3.23
CA LEU A 130 18.46 -4.99 2.57
C LEU A 130 18.88 -6.28 3.29
N TRP A 131 19.14 -7.31 2.51
CA TRP A 131 19.47 -8.63 3.02
C TRP A 131 20.72 -9.18 2.38
N ARG A 132 21.39 -10.09 3.09
CA ARG A 132 22.45 -10.93 2.53
C ARG A 132 22.17 -12.37 2.96
N GLY A 133 21.67 -13.19 2.05
CA GLY A 133 21.13 -14.50 2.42
C GLY A 133 19.97 -14.32 3.40
N HIS A 134 20.09 -14.91 4.59
CA HIS A 134 19.05 -14.83 5.64
C HIS A 134 19.25 -13.68 6.63
N ASP A 135 20.31 -12.88 6.50
CA ASP A 135 20.62 -11.81 7.42
C ASP A 135 19.97 -10.48 6.98
N ASN A 136 19.09 -9.94 7.82
CA ASN A 136 18.53 -8.60 7.63
C ASN A 136 19.54 -7.54 8.06
N LEU A 137 20.09 -6.79 7.10
CA LEU A 137 21.08 -5.75 7.37
C LEU A 137 20.44 -4.45 7.86
N THR A 138 19.12 -4.26 7.70
CA THR A 138 18.42 -3.01 8.01
C THR A 138 18.19 -2.80 9.51
N THR A 139 18.16 -3.86 10.31
CA THR A 139 17.80 -3.80 11.75
C THR A 139 18.67 -2.83 12.57
N ASP A 140 19.99 -2.86 12.36
CA ASP A 140 20.95 -2.08 13.16
C ASP A 140 21.45 -0.80 12.47
N LEU A 141 20.85 -0.42 11.34
CA LEU A 141 21.22 0.75 10.52
C LEU A 141 22.75 0.91 10.32
N PRO A 142 23.46 -0.11 9.83
CA PRO A 142 24.89 -0.02 9.56
C PRO A 142 25.18 1.05 8.49
N PRO A 143 26.45 1.50 8.33
CA PRO A 143 26.81 2.53 7.35
C PRO A 143 26.26 2.29 5.95
N LEU A 144 26.25 1.03 5.49
CA LEU A 144 25.66 0.63 4.21
C LEU A 144 24.18 1.05 4.09
N VAL A 145 23.36 0.77 5.11
CA VAL A 145 21.92 1.08 5.11
C VAL A 145 21.69 2.59 5.21
N LYS A 146 22.52 3.30 5.99
CA LYS A 146 22.49 4.77 6.03
C LYS A 146 22.80 5.39 4.67
N HIS A 147 23.78 4.85 3.94
CA HIS A 147 24.07 5.29 2.58
C HIS A 147 22.93 4.97 1.60
N PHE A 148 22.29 3.81 1.74
CA PHE A 148 21.11 3.46 0.96
C PHE A 148 19.96 4.47 1.18
N MET A 149 19.63 4.78 2.44
CA MET A 149 18.63 5.78 2.79
C MET A 149 19.01 7.18 2.27
N ALA A 150 20.28 7.58 2.41
CA ALA A 150 20.76 8.85 1.90
C ALA A 150 20.61 8.95 0.37
N GLY A 151 20.83 7.85 -0.35
CA GLY A 151 20.59 7.78 -1.80
C GLY A 151 19.12 7.98 -2.17
N ILE A 152 18.19 7.34 -1.45
CA ILE A 152 16.74 7.55 -1.65
C ILE A 152 16.39 9.03 -1.46
N LEU A 153 16.86 9.64 -0.36
CA LEU A 153 16.59 11.06 -0.06
C LEU A 153 17.20 11.99 -1.11
N ALA A 154 18.44 11.72 -1.55
CA ALA A 154 19.12 12.52 -2.56
C ALA A 154 18.42 12.48 -3.94
N HIS A 155 17.62 11.43 -4.20
CA HIS A 155 16.88 11.25 -5.45
C HIS A 155 15.36 11.38 -5.29
N LEU A 156 14.89 11.90 -4.15
CA LEU A 156 13.48 11.91 -3.79
C LEU A 156 12.61 12.58 -4.86
N ASP A 157 13.02 13.73 -5.41
CA ASP A 157 12.25 14.44 -6.44
C ASP A 157 12.02 13.59 -7.69
N GLY A 158 13.06 12.87 -8.14
CA GLY A 158 12.97 11.96 -9.28
C GLY A 158 12.13 10.73 -8.98
N ILE A 159 12.20 10.22 -7.75
CA ILE A 159 11.35 9.12 -7.28
C ILE A 159 9.89 9.58 -7.28
N LEU A 160 9.58 10.74 -6.70
CA LEU A 160 8.22 11.30 -6.63
C LEU A 160 7.63 11.55 -8.02
N ALA A 161 8.42 11.99 -8.99
CA ALA A 161 7.94 12.16 -10.36
C ALA A 161 7.38 10.86 -10.97
N VAL A 162 7.86 9.70 -10.52
CA VAL A 162 7.40 8.37 -10.98
C VAL A 162 6.38 7.76 -10.02
N SER A 163 6.63 7.79 -8.71
CA SER A 163 5.77 7.17 -7.69
C SER A 163 4.53 8.01 -7.37
N CYS A 164 4.52 9.30 -7.69
CA CYS A 164 3.43 10.25 -7.47
C CYS A 164 3.06 10.95 -8.78
N ALA A 165 2.91 10.18 -9.85
CA ALA A 165 2.83 10.65 -11.23
C ALA A 165 1.53 11.38 -11.64
N THR A 166 0.66 11.77 -10.69
CA THR A 166 -0.59 12.49 -10.99
C THR A 166 -0.69 13.79 -10.20
N VAL A 167 -1.40 14.78 -10.74
CA VAL A 167 -1.69 16.04 -10.02
C VAL A 167 -2.36 15.77 -8.67
N ASN A 168 -3.26 14.78 -8.62
CA ASN A 168 -3.95 14.40 -7.39
C ASN A 168 -3.00 13.79 -6.34
N SER A 169 -1.92 13.12 -6.76
CA SER A 169 -0.87 12.65 -5.83
C SER A 169 -0.26 13.80 -5.02
N TYR A 170 -0.02 14.96 -5.64
CA TYR A 170 0.53 16.12 -4.96
C TYR A 170 -0.48 16.79 -4.01
N ALA A 171 -1.79 16.64 -4.24
CA ALA A 171 -2.81 17.08 -3.31
C ALA A 171 -2.81 16.26 -2.00
N ARG A 172 -2.37 14.99 -2.06
CA ARG A 172 -2.13 14.16 -0.86
C ARG A 172 -0.82 14.54 -0.15
N LEU A 173 0.21 14.97 -0.88
CA LEU A 173 1.51 15.41 -0.32
C LEU A 173 1.45 16.79 0.34
N ALA A 174 0.37 17.08 1.05
CA ALA A 174 0.16 18.31 1.81
C ALA A 174 0.13 18.00 3.33
N PRO A 175 0.50 18.95 4.19
CA PRO A 175 0.38 18.79 5.63
C PRO A 175 -1.03 18.40 6.06
N GLY A 176 -1.16 17.47 7.02
CA GLY A 176 -2.45 17.07 7.59
C GLY A 176 -3.29 16.12 6.73
N CYS A 177 -2.76 15.56 5.63
CA CYS A 177 -3.51 14.65 4.75
C CYS A 177 -3.46 13.15 5.15
N TRP A 178 -2.96 12.84 6.34
CA TRP A 178 -2.69 11.48 6.84
C TRP A 178 -3.54 11.10 8.06
N TYR A 179 -4.44 12.00 8.48
CA TYR A 179 -5.31 11.85 9.64
C TYR A 179 -6.49 12.81 9.50
N LYS A 180 -7.68 12.40 9.97
CA LYS A 180 -8.88 13.24 10.01
C LYS A 180 -8.82 14.10 11.29
N PRO A 181 -8.75 15.44 11.20
CA PRO A 181 -8.66 16.30 12.39
C PRO A 181 -9.78 16.05 13.40
#